data_AF-A0A7G9YPT7-F1
#
_entry.id   AF-A0A7G9YPT7-F1
#
_cell.length_a   1.000
_cell.length_b   1.000
_cell.length_c   1.000
_cell.angle_alpha   90.00
_cell.angle_beta   90.00
_cell.angle_gamma   90.00
#
_symmetry.space_group_name_H-M   'P 1'
#
loop_
_entity.id
_entity.type
_entity.pdbx_description
1 polymer ?
#
loop_
_entity_poly.entity_id
_entity_poly.type
_entity_poly.pdbx_seq_one_letter_code
_entity_poly.pdbx_strand_id
1 'polypeptide(L)'
;MELIFPRGKDTIHNDFTNSVESVYIPPIGDIQIVHYDEQHPKMGRTQKFRLTLLDGVTGRPIADKLYDDKSPETIKTFLKAHLDPTKQTFVVTDLYSSYPGVFGKFFGENLIHQLCLLHLNKLIVGDFPKHGTIEQELMKYRMLNIFYNRDAEIEVLEGMAKEEQMMILKGDSKYMAWLKSNMSIFRQFVHEHELKRRRKDENLLQRTFFRGCEGVCYVDGGDRFF
;
A
#
# COMPACT_ATOMS: atom_id res chain seq x y z
N MET A 1 15.14 -25.65 1.49
CA MET A 1 15.28 -24.30 2.06
C MET A 1 15.89 -23.43 0.98
N GLU A 2 15.10 -22.53 0.39
CA GLU A 2 15.69 -21.50 -0.47
C GLU A 2 16.42 -20.53 0.45
N LEU A 3 17.75 -20.59 0.41
CA LEU A 3 18.60 -19.58 1.02
C LEU A 3 18.27 -18.25 0.33
N ILE A 4 17.76 -17.29 1.10
CA ILE A 4 17.64 -15.89 0.67
C ILE A 4 19.07 -15.36 0.59
N PHE A 5 19.76 -15.61 -0.52
CA PHE A 5 21.04 -14.99 -0.78
C PHE A 5 20.82 -13.49 -1.00
N PRO A 6 21.66 -12.62 -0.43
CA PRO A 6 21.62 -11.19 -0.72
C PRO A 6 21.85 -11.01 -2.22
N ARG A 7 20.83 -10.54 -2.94
CA ARG A 7 20.91 -10.20 -4.37
C ARG A 7 21.42 -8.77 -4.50
N GLY A 8 22.27 -8.53 -5.49
CA GLY A 8 22.70 -7.17 -5.84
C GLY A 8 21.51 -6.32 -6.24
N LYS A 9 21.60 -5.01 -5.99
CA LYS A 9 20.57 -4.03 -6.35
C LYS A 9 20.14 -4.17 -7.82
N ASP A 10 21.10 -4.34 -8.71
CA ASP A 10 20.88 -4.47 -10.15
C ASP A 10 20.19 -5.79 -10.51
N THR A 11 20.48 -6.86 -9.79
CA THR A 11 19.81 -8.16 -9.99
C THR A 11 18.33 -8.07 -9.61
N ILE A 12 18.02 -7.47 -8.46
CA ILE A 12 16.63 -7.27 -8.02
C ILE A 12 15.90 -6.34 -9.00
N HIS A 13 16.58 -5.28 -9.46
CA HIS A 13 16.02 -4.35 -10.43
C HIS A 13 15.70 -5.05 -11.76
N ASN A 14 16.65 -5.80 -12.31
CA ASN A 14 16.44 -6.51 -13.57
C ASN A 14 15.36 -7.58 -13.45
N ASP A 15 15.32 -8.32 -12.34
CA ASP A 15 14.27 -9.31 -12.10
C ASP A 15 12.89 -8.66 -12.05
N PHE A 16 12.77 -7.52 -11.36
CA PHE A 16 11.52 -6.75 -11.30
C PHE A 16 11.14 -6.18 -12.67
N THR A 17 12.06 -5.49 -13.34
CA THR A 17 11.82 -4.88 -14.67
C THR A 17 11.45 -5.95 -15.70
N ASN A 18 12.15 -7.08 -15.74
CA ASN A 18 11.81 -8.20 -16.62
C ASN A 18 10.44 -8.79 -16.29
N SER A 19 10.13 -8.97 -15.00
CA SER A 19 8.81 -9.43 -14.57
C SER A 19 7.70 -8.47 -15.00
N VAL A 20 8.01 -7.18 -15.09
CA VAL A 20 7.06 -6.13 -15.40
C VAL A 20 6.87 -5.95 -16.90
N GLU A 21 7.97 -5.92 -17.67
CA GLU A 21 7.94 -5.79 -19.13
C GLU A 21 7.30 -7.02 -19.79
N SER A 22 7.42 -8.19 -19.14
CA SER A 22 6.76 -9.43 -19.58
C SER A 22 5.30 -9.55 -19.16
N VAL A 23 4.79 -8.65 -18.29
CA VAL A 23 3.38 -8.66 -17.90
C VAL A 23 2.54 -8.16 -19.07
N TYR A 24 1.87 -9.11 -19.72
CA TYR A 24 0.79 -8.82 -20.63
C TYR A 24 -0.35 -8.13 -19.87
N ILE A 25 -0.63 -6.88 -20.22
CA ILE A 25 -1.83 -6.18 -19.77
C ILE A 25 -2.93 -6.53 -20.78
N PRO A 26 -3.89 -7.41 -20.46
CA PRO A 26 -4.94 -7.76 -21.39
C PRO A 26 -5.73 -6.52 -21.80
N PRO A 27 -6.13 -6.39 -23.08
CA PRO A 27 -7.06 -5.35 -23.49
C PRO A 27 -8.32 -5.47 -22.64
N ILE A 28 -8.82 -4.33 -22.15
CA ILE A 28 -9.96 -4.27 -21.23
C ILE A 28 -11.19 -4.83 -21.95
N GLY A 29 -11.46 -6.12 -21.77
CA GLY A 29 -12.75 -6.73 -22.05
C GLY A 29 -13.77 -6.34 -20.98
N ASP A 30 -14.96 -6.94 -21.00
CA ASP A 30 -15.92 -6.85 -19.89
C ASP A 30 -15.36 -7.59 -18.66
N ILE A 31 -14.39 -6.97 -17.97
CA ILE A 31 -13.74 -7.49 -16.77
C ILE A 31 -14.57 -7.05 -15.55
N GLN A 32 -14.93 -8.02 -14.70
CA GLN A 32 -15.60 -7.71 -13.45
C GLN A 32 -14.57 -7.21 -12.43
N ILE A 33 -14.78 -6.04 -11.83
CA ILE A 33 -13.91 -5.52 -10.76
C ILE A 33 -14.64 -5.65 -9.43
N VAL A 34 -14.03 -6.36 -8.47
CA VAL A 34 -14.63 -6.65 -7.17
C VAL A 34 -13.66 -6.36 -6.04
N HIS A 35 -14.12 -5.66 -5.02
CA HIS A 35 -13.41 -5.56 -3.74
C HIS A 35 -14.02 -6.54 -2.74
N TYR A 36 -13.19 -7.37 -2.14
CA TYR A 36 -13.57 -8.24 -1.05
C TYR A 36 -12.95 -7.72 0.25
N ASP A 37 -13.80 -7.55 1.28
CA ASP A 37 -13.40 -7.07 2.59
C ASP A 37 -14.09 -7.89 3.71
N GLU A 38 -13.43 -7.94 4.87
CA GLU A 38 -13.88 -8.65 6.06
C GLU A 38 -14.00 -7.71 7.25
N GLN A 39 -15.11 -7.83 7.98
CA GLN A 39 -15.22 -7.24 9.31
C GLN A 39 -15.41 -8.32 10.36
N HIS A 40 -14.95 -8.01 11.57
CA HIS A 40 -14.98 -8.90 12.72
C HIS A 40 -15.98 -8.42 13.80
N PRO A 41 -17.29 -8.29 13.50
CA PRO A 41 -18.26 -7.86 14.49
C PRO A 41 -18.49 -8.93 15.57
N LYS A 42 -18.97 -8.49 16.73
CA LYS A 42 -19.43 -9.39 17.79
C LYS A 42 -20.95 -9.35 17.86
N MET A 43 -21.58 -10.53 17.94
CA MET A 43 -23.02 -10.64 18.22
C MET A 43 -23.18 -11.36 19.57
N GLY A 44 -23.50 -10.60 20.61
CA GLY A 44 -23.45 -11.07 21.98
C GLY A 44 -22.02 -11.43 22.40
N ARG A 45 -21.81 -12.66 22.88
CA ARG A 45 -20.50 -13.19 23.29
C ARG A 45 -19.75 -13.91 22.16
N THR A 46 -20.34 -13.99 20.97
CA THR A 46 -19.80 -14.78 19.85
C THR A 46 -19.20 -13.86 18.79
N GLN A 47 -17.99 -14.20 18.35
CA GLN A 47 -17.36 -13.56 17.20
C GLN A 47 -18.12 -13.95 15.93
N LYS A 48 -18.43 -12.97 15.08
CA LYS A 48 -18.98 -13.18 13.74
C LYS A 48 -18.04 -12.58 12.72
N PHE A 49 -18.23 -12.96 11.47
CA PHE A 49 -17.44 -12.51 10.33
C PHE A 49 -18.40 -11.94 9.30
N ARG A 50 -18.28 -10.65 9.01
CA ARG A 50 -19.03 -10.01 7.93
C ARG A 50 -18.18 -10.08 6.67
N LEU A 51 -18.63 -10.82 5.66
CA LEU A 51 -17.99 -10.91 4.36
C LEU A 51 -18.71 -9.95 3.41
N THR A 52 -17.95 -9.08 2.75
CA THR A 52 -18.49 -8.06 1.85
C THR A 52 -17.85 -8.16 0.48
N LEU A 53 -18.68 -8.09 -0.57
CA LEU A 53 -18.28 -7.86 -1.95
C LEU A 53 -18.81 -6.51 -2.38
N LEU A 54 -17.92 -5.64 -2.86
CA LEU A 54 -18.27 -4.37 -3.46
C LEU A 54 -17.96 -4.41 -4.95
N ASP A 55 -18.82 -3.80 -5.74
CA ASP A 55 -18.54 -3.50 -7.14
C ASP A 55 -17.47 -2.40 -7.20
N GLY A 56 -16.35 -2.68 -7.84
CA GLY A 56 -15.20 -1.78 -7.85
C GLY A 56 -15.36 -0.52 -8.69
N VAL A 57 -16.39 -0.45 -9.54
CA VAL A 57 -16.66 0.72 -10.38
C VAL A 57 -17.64 1.66 -9.68
N THR A 58 -18.72 1.11 -9.13
CA THR A 58 -19.81 1.88 -8.51
C THR A 58 -19.65 2.06 -7.01
N GLY A 59 -18.79 1.26 -6.36
CA GLY A 59 -18.64 1.22 -4.91
C GLY A 59 -19.84 0.62 -4.16
N ARG A 60 -20.84 0.09 -4.88
CA ARG A 60 -22.05 -0.46 -4.27
C ARG A 60 -21.82 -1.91 -3.79
N PRO A 61 -22.44 -2.32 -2.68
CA PRO A 61 -22.35 -3.71 -2.24
C PRO A 61 -23.07 -4.63 -3.22
N ILE A 62 -22.34 -5.65 -3.69
CA ILE A 62 -22.87 -6.82 -4.40
C ILE A 62 -23.46 -7.79 -3.38
N ALA A 63 -22.76 -7.99 -2.27
CA ALA A 63 -23.19 -8.85 -1.16
C ALA A 63 -22.56 -8.40 0.16
N ASP A 64 -23.32 -8.48 1.25
CA ASP A 64 -22.86 -8.25 2.63
C ASP A 64 -23.58 -9.27 3.51
N LYS A 65 -22.83 -10.22 4.10
CA LYS A 65 -23.40 -11.32 4.89
C LYS A 65 -22.58 -11.63 6.13
N LEU A 66 -23.28 -12.01 7.20
CA LEU A 66 -22.68 -12.46 8.46
C LEU A 66 -22.55 -13.99 8.49
N TYR A 67 -21.39 -14.45 8.94
CA TYR A 67 -21.02 -15.85 9.10
C TYR A 67 -20.43 -16.11 10.48
N ASP A 68 -20.43 -17.38 10.87
CA ASP A 68 -19.94 -17.86 12.16
C ASP A 68 -18.45 -18.20 12.11
N ASP A 69 -17.93 -18.44 10.91
CA ASP A 69 -16.52 -18.65 10.63
C ASP A 69 -16.11 -17.90 9.35
N LYS A 70 -14.82 -17.89 9.08
CA LYS A 70 -14.23 -17.38 7.84
C LYS A 70 -13.29 -18.39 7.19
N SER A 71 -13.66 -19.67 7.27
CA SER A 71 -12.90 -20.74 6.63
C SER A 71 -12.82 -20.51 5.11
N PRO A 72 -11.75 -20.99 4.45
CA PRO A 72 -11.65 -21.02 3.00
C PRO A 72 -12.92 -21.53 2.30
N GLU A 73 -13.56 -22.54 2.89
CA GLU A 73 -14.80 -23.16 2.41
C GLU A 73 -16.00 -22.20 2.51
N THR A 74 -16.14 -21.49 3.62
CA THR A 74 -17.18 -20.45 3.80
C THR A 74 -17.00 -19.32 2.81
N ILE A 75 -15.77 -18.82 2.64
CA ILE A 75 -15.46 -17.77 1.65
C ILE A 75 -15.80 -18.28 0.24
N LYS A 76 -15.36 -19.49 -0.13
CA LYS A 76 -15.67 -20.06 -1.45
C LYS A 76 -17.17 -20.22 -1.69
N THR A 77 -17.92 -20.60 -0.66
CA THR A 77 -19.40 -20.72 -0.74
C THR A 77 -20.06 -19.36 -0.93
N PHE A 78 -19.57 -18.34 -0.22
CA PHE A 78 -20.01 -16.96 -0.39
C PHE A 78 -19.73 -16.44 -1.81
N LEU A 79 -18.52 -16.67 -2.34
CA LEU A 79 -18.16 -16.27 -3.71
C LEU A 79 -19.04 -16.97 -4.76
N LYS A 80 -19.24 -18.29 -4.65
CA LYS A 80 -20.11 -19.08 -5.55
C LYS A 80 -21.55 -18.58 -5.61
N ALA A 81 -22.06 -18.01 -4.53
CA ALA A 81 -23.44 -17.53 -4.47
C ALA A 81 -23.62 -16.18 -5.18
N HIS A 82 -22.54 -15.46 -5.47
CA HIS A 82 -22.59 -14.05 -5.85
C HIS A 82 -21.77 -13.70 -7.10
N LEU A 83 -20.84 -14.55 -7.52
CA LEU A 83 -19.93 -14.30 -8.64
C LEU A 83 -19.89 -15.50 -9.60
N ASP A 84 -19.67 -15.20 -10.88
CA ASP A 84 -19.46 -16.20 -11.93
C ASP A 84 -17.95 -16.46 -12.10
N PRO A 85 -17.46 -17.68 -11.79
CA PRO A 85 -16.04 -18.00 -11.91
C PRO A 85 -15.54 -18.06 -13.37
N THR A 86 -16.44 -18.12 -14.35
CA THR A 86 -16.07 -18.15 -15.77
C THR A 86 -15.76 -16.77 -16.34
N LYS A 87 -16.20 -15.70 -15.66
CA LYS A 87 -15.92 -14.32 -16.07
C LYS A 87 -14.54 -13.90 -15.57
N GLN A 88 -13.76 -13.27 -16.45
CA GLN A 88 -12.48 -12.66 -16.05
C GLN A 88 -12.75 -11.60 -14.98
N THR A 89 -12.14 -11.78 -13.82
CA THR A 89 -12.45 -10.99 -12.63
C THR A 89 -11.18 -10.45 -12.00
N PHE A 90 -11.14 -9.14 -11.86
CA PHE A 90 -10.16 -8.41 -11.07
C PHE A 90 -10.64 -8.32 -9.63
N VAL A 91 -9.93 -8.98 -8.72
CA VAL A 91 -10.28 -8.99 -7.29
C VAL A 91 -9.23 -8.22 -6.50
N VAL A 92 -9.69 -7.29 -5.66
CA VAL A 92 -8.87 -6.69 -4.62
C VAL A 92 -9.23 -7.28 -3.27
N THR A 93 -8.25 -7.82 -2.56
CA THR A 93 -8.44 -8.33 -1.18
C THR A 93 -7.44 -7.70 -0.24
N ASP A 94 -7.64 -7.89 1.06
CA ASP A 94 -6.64 -7.59 2.07
C ASP A 94 -5.39 -8.49 1.97
N LEU A 95 -4.43 -8.26 2.85
CA LEU A 95 -3.12 -8.92 2.86
C LEU A 95 -3.12 -10.28 3.57
N TYR A 96 -4.28 -10.94 3.70
CA TYR A 96 -4.35 -12.24 4.34
C TYR A 96 -3.79 -13.33 3.40
N SER A 97 -2.86 -14.12 3.92
CA SER A 97 -2.06 -15.07 3.13
C SER A 97 -2.87 -16.17 2.45
N SER A 98 -4.07 -16.48 2.94
CA SER A 98 -4.90 -17.53 2.34
C SER A 98 -5.66 -17.06 1.09
N TYR A 99 -5.91 -15.76 0.91
CA TYR A 99 -6.76 -15.27 -0.17
C TYR A 99 -6.26 -15.64 -1.57
N PRO A 100 -4.97 -15.48 -1.93
CA PRO A 100 -4.51 -15.92 -3.24
C PRO A 100 -4.88 -17.38 -3.53
N GLY A 101 -4.79 -18.26 -2.52
CA GLY A 101 -5.16 -19.66 -2.63
C GLY A 101 -6.68 -19.88 -2.73
N VAL A 102 -7.49 -19.15 -1.95
CA VAL A 102 -8.96 -19.27 -1.98
C VAL A 102 -9.53 -18.80 -3.30
N PHE A 103 -9.13 -17.59 -3.74
CA PHE A 103 -9.61 -16.98 -4.97
C PHE A 103 -9.06 -17.70 -6.20
N GLY A 104 -7.78 -18.12 -6.18
CA GLY A 104 -7.20 -18.91 -7.26
C GLY A 104 -7.92 -20.25 -7.46
N LYS A 105 -8.32 -20.92 -6.38
CA LYS A 105 -9.14 -22.16 -6.45
C LYS A 105 -10.59 -21.94 -6.91
N PHE A 106 -11.07 -20.70 -6.92
CA PHE A 106 -12.43 -20.37 -7.33
C PHE A 106 -12.50 -19.90 -8.78
N PHE A 107 -11.62 -18.96 -9.17
CA PHE A 107 -11.60 -18.34 -10.50
C PHE A 107 -10.61 -19.01 -11.47
N GLY A 108 -9.59 -19.72 -10.99
CA GLY A 108 -8.56 -20.30 -11.84
C GLY A 108 -7.82 -19.24 -12.65
N GLU A 109 -7.67 -19.47 -13.95
CA GLU A 109 -6.98 -18.57 -14.90
C GLU A 109 -7.73 -17.26 -15.14
N ASN A 110 -9.00 -17.18 -14.76
CA ASN A 110 -9.81 -15.96 -14.90
C ASN A 110 -9.53 -14.91 -13.81
N LEU A 111 -8.66 -15.24 -12.84
CA LEU A 111 -8.35 -14.35 -11.73
C LEU A 111 -7.23 -13.38 -12.07
N ILE A 112 -7.50 -12.10 -11.87
CA ILE A 112 -6.46 -11.08 -11.68
C ILE A 112 -6.55 -10.63 -10.22
N HIS A 113 -5.59 -11.02 -9.39
CA HIS A 113 -5.63 -10.74 -7.96
C HIS A 113 -4.67 -9.62 -7.59
N GLN A 114 -5.19 -8.54 -7.01
CA GLN A 114 -4.39 -7.46 -6.44
C GLN A 114 -4.59 -7.42 -4.92
N LEU A 115 -3.50 -7.18 -4.19
CA LEU A 115 -3.55 -6.91 -2.76
C LEU A 115 -3.89 -5.43 -2.50
N CYS A 116 -4.69 -5.18 -1.47
CA CYS A 116 -5.23 -3.86 -1.17
C CYS A 116 -4.12 -2.89 -0.74
N LEU A 117 -3.90 -1.85 -1.57
CA LEU A 117 -2.90 -0.81 -1.31
C LEU A 117 -3.22 0.00 -0.03
N LEU A 118 -4.51 0.13 0.32
CA LEU A 118 -4.90 0.79 1.57
C LEU A 118 -4.39 0.00 2.79
N HIS A 119 -4.55 -1.32 2.79
CA HIS A 119 -4.08 -2.16 3.88
C HIS A 119 -2.55 -2.23 3.92
N LEU A 120 -1.89 -2.23 2.77
CA LEU A 120 -0.44 -2.11 2.71
C LEU A 120 0.04 -0.79 3.32
N ASN A 121 -0.57 0.35 2.96
CA ASN A 121 -0.23 1.64 3.55
C ASN A 121 -0.45 1.67 5.06
N LYS A 122 -1.51 1.03 5.58
CA LYS A 122 -1.74 0.90 7.03
C LYS A 122 -0.63 0.10 7.71
N LEU A 123 -0.18 -1.01 7.12
CA LEU A 123 0.93 -1.80 7.65
C LEU A 123 2.24 -1.00 7.64
N ILE A 124 2.57 -0.36 6.52
CA ILE A 124 3.74 0.52 6.43
C ILE A 124 3.71 1.54 7.55
N VAL A 125 2.59 2.25 7.76
CA VAL A 125 2.48 3.24 8.84
C VAL A 125 2.60 2.60 10.24
N GLY A 126 2.06 1.40 10.43
CA GLY A 126 2.09 0.66 11.69
C GLY A 126 3.48 0.14 12.09
N ASP A 127 4.36 -0.11 11.11
CA ASP A 127 5.73 -0.59 11.36
C ASP A 127 6.65 0.51 11.92
N PHE A 128 6.27 1.78 11.81
CA PHE A 128 7.04 2.90 12.36
C PHE A 128 6.53 3.33 13.75
N PRO A 129 7.43 3.78 14.64
CA PRO A 129 7.04 4.27 15.95
C PRO A 129 6.20 5.55 15.86
N LYS A 130 5.17 5.66 16.71
CA LYS A 130 4.32 6.87 16.83
C LYS A 130 5.12 8.14 17.17
N HIS A 131 6.26 7.97 17.84
CA HIS A 131 7.19 9.01 18.25
C HIS A 131 8.60 8.68 17.74
N GLY A 132 8.78 8.68 16.42
CA GLY A 132 10.06 8.43 15.76
C GLY A 132 10.91 9.67 15.50
N THR A 133 12.09 9.45 14.91
CA THR A 133 12.98 10.49 14.38
C THR A 133 12.45 11.05 13.06
N ILE A 134 13.02 12.17 12.59
CA ILE A 134 12.71 12.69 11.25
C ILE A 134 13.16 11.70 10.17
N GLU A 135 14.32 11.06 10.34
CA GLU A 135 14.82 10.04 9.41
C GLU A 135 13.84 8.85 9.26
N GLN A 136 13.25 8.39 10.35
CA GLN A 136 12.23 7.34 10.31
C GLN A 136 10.96 7.79 9.58
N GLU A 137 10.54 9.04 9.81
CA GLU A 137 9.40 9.63 9.11
C GLU A 137 9.69 9.76 7.61
N LEU A 138 10.90 10.20 7.22
CA LEU A 138 11.36 10.26 5.83
C LEU A 138 11.30 8.89 5.15
N MET A 139 11.82 7.85 5.81
CA MET A 139 11.78 6.49 5.28
C MET A 139 10.34 6.02 5.06
N LYS A 140 9.44 6.27 6.02
CA LYS A 140 8.02 5.95 5.90
C LYS A 140 7.39 6.65 4.69
N TYR A 141 7.66 7.94 4.49
CA TYR A 141 7.11 8.69 3.34
C TYR A 141 7.68 8.22 2.01
N ARG A 142 8.96 7.82 1.94
CA ARG A 142 9.54 7.19 0.75
C ARG A 142 8.82 5.90 0.39
N MET A 143 8.51 5.04 1.37
CA MET A 143 7.72 3.82 1.13
C MET A 143 6.30 4.14 0.66
N LEU A 144 5.64 5.12 1.28
CA LEU A 144 4.30 5.55 0.88
C LEU A 144 4.27 6.23 -0.50
N ASN A 145 5.41 6.74 -0.98
CA ASN A 145 5.54 7.42 -2.27
C ASN A 145 5.52 6.46 -3.46
N ILE A 146 5.69 5.14 -3.24
CA ILE A 146 5.71 4.14 -4.32
C ILE A 146 4.41 4.18 -5.14
N PHE A 147 3.26 4.23 -4.45
CA PHE A 147 1.95 4.17 -5.11
C PHE A 147 1.28 5.54 -5.26
N TYR A 148 1.59 6.48 -4.37
CA TYR A 148 0.94 7.80 -4.34
C TYR A 148 2.01 8.88 -4.27
N ASN A 149 1.87 9.94 -5.06
CA ASN A 149 2.84 11.03 -5.06
C ASN A 149 2.85 11.74 -3.69
N ARG A 150 4.01 11.69 -3.03
CA ARG A 150 4.33 12.37 -1.77
C ARG A 150 5.64 13.15 -1.85
N ASP A 151 6.01 13.61 -3.03
CA ASP A 151 7.30 14.29 -3.27
C ASP A 151 7.41 15.57 -2.42
N ALA A 152 6.31 16.31 -2.28
CA ALA A 152 6.29 17.52 -1.46
C ALA A 152 6.55 17.21 0.03
N GLU A 153 5.95 16.14 0.55
CA GLU A 153 6.21 15.69 1.92
C GLU A 153 7.65 15.18 2.10
N ILE A 154 8.19 14.49 1.10
CA ILE A 154 9.58 13.99 1.11
C ILE A 154 10.58 15.14 1.09
N GLU A 155 10.40 16.14 0.22
CA GLU A 155 11.30 17.29 0.11
C GLU A 155 11.44 18.04 1.44
N VAL A 156 10.33 18.24 2.15
CA VAL A 156 10.33 18.85 3.50
C VAL A 156 11.08 17.98 4.50
N LEU A 157 10.82 16.67 4.49
CA LEU A 157 11.48 15.73 5.41
C LEU A 157 12.98 15.58 5.13
N GLU A 158 13.43 15.68 3.89
CA GLU A 158 14.84 15.65 3.53
C GLU A 158 15.61 16.87 4.07
N GLY A 159 14.98 18.05 4.03
CA GLY A 159 15.51 19.25 4.69
C GLY A 159 15.63 19.05 6.19
N MET A 160 14.55 18.61 6.83
CA MET A 160 14.52 18.37 8.28
C MET A 160 15.49 17.26 8.74
N ALA A 161 15.70 16.22 7.93
CA ALA A 161 16.62 15.13 8.25
C ALA A 161 18.08 15.60 8.27
N LYS A 162 18.47 16.51 7.36
CA LYS A 162 19.80 17.15 7.38
C LYS A 162 20.00 17.98 8.65
N GLU A 163 18.98 18.70 9.08
CA GLU A 163 19.02 19.47 10.33
C GLU A 163 19.11 18.55 11.57
N GLU A 164 18.36 17.45 11.59
CA GLU A 164 18.39 16.44 12.66
C GLU A 164 19.82 15.91 12.87
N GLN A 165 20.52 15.57 11.78
CA GLN A 165 21.92 15.14 11.83
C GLN A 165 22.84 16.20 12.46
N MET A 166 22.67 17.47 12.13
CA MET A 166 23.46 18.55 12.73
C MET A 166 23.18 18.72 14.23
N MET A 167 21.93 18.57 14.66
CA MET A 167 21.55 18.64 16.08
C MET A 167 22.17 17.51 16.89
N ILE A 168 22.17 16.29 16.33
CA ILE A 168 22.78 15.10 16.95
C ILE A 168 24.30 15.28 17.07
N LEU A 169 24.97 15.75 16.01
CA LEU A 169 26.43 15.96 16.00
C LEU A 169 26.89 17.01 17.02
N LYS A 170 26.06 18.04 17.28
CA LYS A 170 26.34 19.07 18.29
C LYS A 170 26.09 18.59 19.72
N GLY A 171 25.50 17.41 19.92
CA GLY A 171 25.13 16.90 21.24
C GLY A 171 24.15 17.81 21.97
N ASP A 172 23.25 18.47 21.24
CA ASP A 172 22.39 19.51 21.80
C ASP A 172 21.37 18.89 22.79
N SER A 173 21.41 19.35 24.04
CA SER A 173 20.48 18.91 25.09
C SER A 173 19.01 19.24 24.77
N LYS A 174 18.78 20.13 23.79
CA LYS A 174 17.44 20.50 23.29
C LYS A 174 16.95 19.63 22.15
N TYR A 175 17.69 18.60 21.73
CA TYR A 175 17.32 17.74 20.60
C TYR A 175 15.88 17.22 20.67
N MET A 176 15.45 16.69 21.82
CA MET A 176 14.08 16.15 21.97
C MET A 176 13.00 17.23 21.84
N ALA A 177 13.28 18.46 22.29
CA ALA A 177 12.36 19.59 22.14
C ALA A 177 12.30 20.05 20.68
N TRP A 178 13.45 20.11 20.02
CA TRP A 178 13.55 20.42 18.58
C TRP A 178 12.81 19.38 17.73
N LEU A 179 13.01 18.08 18.00
CA LEU A 179 12.35 16.99 17.28
C LEU A 179 10.82 17.09 17.40
N LYS A 180 10.32 17.30 18.63
CA LYS A 180 8.88 17.46 18.87
C LYS A 180 8.31 18.67 18.12
N SER A 181 9.03 19.79 18.10
CA SER A 181 8.62 21.01 17.39
C SER A 181 8.57 20.79 15.88
N ASN A 182 9.63 20.24 15.28
CA ASN A 182 9.70 20.01 13.84
C ASN A 182 8.70 18.97 13.35
N MET A 183 8.49 17.89 14.11
CA MET A 183 7.46 16.91 13.79
C MET A 183 6.05 17.52 13.85
N SER A 184 5.80 18.51 14.73
CA SER A 184 4.55 19.25 14.76
C SER A 184 4.37 20.12 13.52
N ILE A 185 5.43 20.82 13.10
CA ILE A 185 5.45 21.63 11.86
C ILE A 185 5.15 20.75 10.65
N PHE A 186 5.82 19.60 10.54
CA PHE A 186 5.57 18.66 9.45
C PHE A 186 4.13 18.14 9.42
N ARG A 187 3.57 17.77 10.58
CA ARG A 187 2.15 17.33 10.66
C ARG A 187 1.18 18.42 10.23
N GLN A 188 1.46 19.67 10.58
CA GLN A 188 0.65 20.81 10.14
C GLN A 188 0.73 20.98 8.62
N PHE A 189 1.93 20.91 8.04
CA PHE A 189 2.12 20.94 6.58
C PHE A 189 1.29 19.87 5.86
N VAL A 190 1.36 18.61 6.33
CA VAL A 190 0.58 17.49 5.75
C VAL A 190 -0.92 17.76 5.86
N HIS A 191 -1.39 18.23 7.02
CA HIS A 191 -2.79 18.54 7.24
C HIS A 191 -3.30 19.64 6.30
N GLU A 192 -2.52 20.71 6.11
CA GLU A 192 -2.87 21.79 5.20
C GLU A 192 -2.95 21.32 3.74
N HIS A 193 -2.02 20.46 3.31
CA HIS A 193 -2.06 19.83 1.99
C HIS A 193 -3.29 18.93 1.81
N GLU A 194 -3.64 18.15 2.83
CA GLU A 194 -4.86 17.34 2.82
C GLU A 194 -6.12 18.20 2.70
N LEU A 195 -6.22 19.28 3.48
CA LEU A 195 -7.35 20.21 3.41
C LEU A 195 -7.45 20.88 2.04
N LYS A 196 -6.33 21.25 1.42
CA LYS A 196 -6.31 21.81 0.05
C LYS A 196 -6.90 20.82 -0.95
N ARG A 197 -6.50 19.55 -0.90
CA ARG A 197 -7.04 18.49 -1.78
C ARG A 197 -8.53 18.26 -1.55
N ARG A 198 -8.96 18.10 -0.30
CA ARG A 198 -10.37 17.89 0.05
C ARG A 198 -11.28 19.02 -0.44
N ARG A 199 -10.83 20.28 -0.33
CA ARG A 199 -11.60 21.44 -0.83
C ARG A 199 -11.78 21.44 -2.35
N LYS A 200 -10.89 20.77 -3.08
CA LYS A 200 -10.96 20.60 -4.53
C LYS A 200 -11.62 19.29 -4.97
N ASP A 201 -12.07 18.47 -4.01
CA ASP A 201 -12.56 17.10 -4.26
C ASP A 201 -11.51 16.23 -5.00
N GLU A 202 -10.23 16.47 -4.71
CA GLU A 202 -9.11 15.77 -5.32
C GLU A 202 -8.61 14.65 -4.40
N ASN A 203 -8.36 13.48 -4.98
CA ASN A 203 -7.62 12.41 -4.32
C ASN A 203 -6.11 12.66 -4.38
N LEU A 204 -5.36 11.96 -3.52
CA LEU A 204 -3.91 11.95 -3.65
C LEU A 204 -3.53 11.33 -5.00
N LEU A 205 -2.69 12.04 -5.76
CA LEU A 205 -2.29 11.60 -7.10
C LEU A 205 -1.62 10.23 -7.01
N GLN A 206 -2.19 9.23 -7.69
CA GLN A 206 -1.56 7.93 -7.83
C GLN A 206 -0.38 8.06 -8.80
N ARG A 207 0.76 7.44 -8.47
CA ARG A 207 1.87 7.38 -9.42
C ARG A 207 1.48 6.46 -10.56
N THR A 208 1.75 6.92 -11.78
CA THR A 208 1.72 6.02 -12.93
C THR A 208 2.84 5.02 -12.76
N PHE A 209 2.58 3.79 -13.20
CA PHE A 209 3.48 2.66 -13.04
C PHE A 209 4.92 2.96 -13.50
N PHE A 210 5.08 3.67 -14.63
CA PHE A 210 6.37 4.10 -15.17
C PHE A 210 7.16 5.07 -14.25
N ARG A 211 6.47 5.97 -13.53
CA ARG A 211 7.10 6.91 -12.58
C ARG A 211 7.35 6.32 -11.19
N GLY A 212 6.70 5.21 -10.86
CA GLY A 212 7.00 4.44 -9.64
C GLY A 212 8.39 3.81 -9.69
N CYS A 213 8.81 3.36 -10.88
CA CYS A 213 10.16 2.86 -11.13
C CYS A 213 11.22 3.97 -11.02
N GLU A 214 10.98 5.14 -11.60
CA GLU A 214 11.91 6.28 -11.55
C GLU A 214 12.19 6.80 -10.13
N GLY A 215 11.19 6.74 -9.22
CA GLY A 215 11.33 7.18 -7.83
C GLY A 215 12.23 6.30 -6.94
N VAL A 216 12.61 5.11 -7.42
CA VAL A 216 13.61 4.22 -6.78
C VAL A 216 14.99 4.41 -7.42
N CYS A 217 15.08 5.16 -8.52
CA CYS A 217 16.24 5.19 -9.41
C CYS A 217 17.16 6.41 -9.29
N TYR A 218 16.86 7.42 -8.47
CA TYR A 218 17.81 8.50 -8.20
C TYR A 218 18.48 8.34 -6.83
N VAL A 219 19.59 7.60 -6.83
CA VAL A 219 20.70 7.81 -5.90
C VAL A 219 21.83 8.31 -6.78
N ASP A 220 22.27 9.55 -6.55
CA ASP A 220 23.28 10.28 -7.32
C ASP A 220 24.48 9.41 -7.73
N GLY A 221 24.50 8.98 -8.99
CA GLY A 221 25.70 8.55 -9.70
C GLY A 221 26.45 9.77 -10.19
N GLY A 222 27.00 10.55 -9.27
CA GLY A 222 27.88 11.68 -9.55
C GLY A 222 29.27 11.19 -9.96
N ASP A 223 29.39 10.58 -11.14
CA ASP A 223 30.69 10.41 -11.78
C ASP A 223 31.04 11.71 -12.52
N ARG A 224 31.78 12.55 -11.81
CA ARG A 224 32.63 13.55 -12.45
C ARG A 224 33.72 12.80 -13.20
N PHE A 225 33.80 13.11 -14.49
CA PHE A 225 34.93 12.78 -15.35
C PHE A 225 36.28 13.12 -14.70
N PHE A 226 37.24 12.22 -14.99
CA PHE A 226 38.68 12.15 -14.66
C PHE A 226 39.05 11.46 -13.34
#